data_AF-A0A2N9M8Z9-F1
#
_entry.id   AF-A0A2N9M8Z9-F1
#
_cell.length_a   1.000
_cell.length_b   1.000
_cell.length_c   1.000
_cell.angle_alpha   90.00
_cell.angle_beta   90.00
_cell.angle_gamma   90.00
#
_symmetry.space_group_name_H-M   'P 1'
#
loop_
_entity.id
_entity.type
_entity.pdbx_description
1 polymer ?
#
loop_
_entity_poly.entity_id
_entity_poly.type
_entity_poly.pdbx_seq_one_letter_code
_entity_poly.pdbx_strand_id
1 'polypeptide(L)'
;MLHLSPDRNGLHALIVHIPIILLLVAPFFVIVSIELTAAKRRPFLWSALTLMALGTAMTFVAVATGETAMKLGGYAPALKDALEEHQSLAETTRELFIMLTLAFAGLLFAPRLVGRELESRMNTALLAIFLLLYASGALFLIHTALKGEELVRELDAKAVTYQLSGKESAR
;
A
#
# COMPACT_ATOMS: atom_id res chain seq x y z
N MET A 1 -12.66 34.98 -10.41
CA MET A 1 -11.56 34.39 -11.20
C MET A 1 -11.12 33.10 -10.52
N LEU A 2 -11.59 31.97 -11.04
CA LEU A 2 -11.31 30.60 -10.58
C LEU A 2 -10.04 30.12 -11.29
N HIS A 3 -8.91 30.07 -10.59
CA HIS A 3 -7.72 29.33 -11.03
C HIS A 3 -6.98 28.81 -9.80
N LEU A 4 -7.47 27.69 -9.27
CA LEU A 4 -6.70 26.73 -8.48
C LEU A 4 -6.86 25.43 -9.25
N SER A 5 -5.79 24.94 -9.89
CA SER A 5 -5.78 23.66 -10.58
C SER A 5 -5.99 22.53 -9.56
N PRO A 6 -7.14 21.84 -9.51
CA PRO A 6 -7.42 20.79 -8.54
C PRO A 6 -6.98 19.39 -9.05
N ASP A 7 -6.28 19.32 -10.18
CA ASP A 7 -6.07 18.10 -10.96
C ASP A 7 -4.85 17.28 -10.52
N ARG A 8 -3.77 17.90 -10.03
CA ARG A 8 -2.57 17.18 -9.54
C ARG A 8 -2.79 16.45 -8.21
N ASN A 9 -3.57 17.01 -7.29
CA ASN A 9 -3.79 16.41 -5.96
C ASN A 9 -4.69 15.16 -6.05
N GLY A 10 -5.70 15.14 -6.93
CA GLY A 10 -6.60 14.00 -7.09
C GLY A 10 -5.94 12.79 -7.76
N LEU A 11 -5.11 13.02 -8.79
CA LEU A 11 -4.36 11.96 -9.48
C LEU A 11 -3.27 11.36 -8.60
N HIS A 12 -2.53 12.18 -7.86
CA HIS A 12 -1.51 11.70 -6.93
C HIS A 12 -2.15 10.87 -5.81
N ALA A 13 -3.25 11.35 -5.20
CA ALA A 13 -3.98 10.59 -4.20
C ALA A 13 -4.47 9.26 -4.77
N LEU A 14 -5.07 9.25 -5.96
CA LEU A 14 -5.53 8.01 -6.60
C LEU A 14 -4.39 7.00 -6.80
N ILE A 15 -3.24 7.44 -7.32
CA ILE A 15 -2.09 6.57 -7.61
C ILE A 15 -1.54 5.93 -6.32
N VAL A 16 -1.45 6.68 -5.21
CA VAL A 16 -0.90 6.17 -3.95
C VAL A 16 -1.91 5.42 -3.08
N HIS A 17 -3.22 5.65 -3.26
CA HIS A 17 -4.27 4.96 -2.50
C HIS A 17 -4.74 3.64 -3.13
N ILE A 18 -4.58 3.45 -4.44
CA ILE A 18 -4.91 2.18 -5.11
C ILE A 18 -4.19 0.98 -4.47
N PRO A 19 -2.85 1.00 -4.25
CA PRO A 19 -2.17 -0.10 -3.57
C PRO A 19 -2.77 -0.41 -2.20
N ILE A 20 -3.13 0.63 -1.43
CA ILE A 20 -3.66 0.49 -0.08
C ILE A 20 -4.94 -0.33 -0.09
N ILE A 21 -5.90 0.05 -0.95
CA ILE A 21 -7.20 -0.62 -1.02
C ILE A 21 -7.03 -2.07 -1.50
N LEU A 22 -6.27 -2.28 -2.58
CA LEU A 22 -6.09 -3.63 -3.15
C LEU A 22 -5.47 -4.60 -2.13
N LEU A 23 -4.44 -4.15 -1.41
CA LEU A 23 -3.76 -4.96 -0.41
C LEU A 23 -4.64 -5.16 0.84
N LEU A 24 -5.32 -4.14 1.35
CA LEU A 24 -6.19 -4.33 2.52
C LEU A 24 -7.43 -5.20 2.25
N VAL A 25 -7.91 -5.25 1.00
CA VAL A 25 -9.06 -6.10 0.63
C VAL A 25 -8.66 -7.55 0.36
N ALA A 26 -7.44 -7.82 -0.09
CA ALA A 26 -6.98 -9.19 -0.36
C ALA A 26 -7.18 -10.21 0.79
N PRO A 27 -6.83 -9.92 2.07
CA PRO A 27 -6.99 -10.88 3.17
C PRO A 27 -8.46 -11.23 3.44
N PHE A 28 -9.42 -10.36 3.10
CA PHE A 28 -10.85 -10.69 3.23
C PHE A 28 -11.22 -11.90 2.37
N PHE A 29 -10.72 -11.98 1.14
CA PHE A 29 -10.94 -13.14 0.27
C PHE A 29 -10.30 -14.41 0.83
N VAL A 30 -9.14 -14.29 1.48
CA VAL A 30 -8.50 -15.43 2.16
C VAL A 30 -9.33 -15.91 3.34
N ILE A 31 -9.84 -15.00 4.18
CA ILE A 31 -10.72 -15.31 5.31
C ILE A 31 -11.98 -16.04 4.82
N VAL A 32 -12.69 -15.48 3.84
CA VAL A 32 -13.88 -16.13 3.26
C VAL A 32 -13.56 -17.52 2.72
N SER A 33 -12.38 -17.72 2.13
CA SER A 33 -11.99 -19.03 1.59
C SER A 33 -11.84 -20.13 2.65
N ILE A 34 -11.56 -19.79 3.91
CA ILE A 34 -11.37 -20.73 5.01
C ILE A 34 -12.70 -21.39 5.41
N GLU A 35 -13.80 -20.65 5.36
CA GLU A 35 -15.14 -21.14 5.72
C GLU A 35 -15.81 -21.93 4.60
N LEU A 36 -15.25 -21.88 3.38
CA LEU A 36 -15.83 -22.50 2.20
C LEU A 36 -15.34 -23.94 1.98
N THR A 37 -16.20 -24.75 1.36
CA THR A 37 -15.82 -26.09 0.91
C THR A 37 -14.73 -26.03 -0.15
N ALA A 38 -13.96 -27.12 -0.29
CA ALA A 38 -12.81 -27.19 -1.21
C ALA A 38 -13.16 -26.84 -2.67
N ALA A 39 -14.40 -27.12 -3.10
CA ALA A 39 -14.89 -26.77 -4.44
C ALA A 39 -15.10 -25.26 -4.62
N LYS A 40 -15.54 -24.55 -3.57
CA LYS A 40 -15.92 -23.13 -3.62
C LYS A 40 -14.79 -22.17 -3.22
N ARG A 41 -13.75 -22.65 -2.53
CA ARG A 41 -12.65 -21.80 -2.05
C ARG A 41 -11.72 -21.27 -3.15
N ARG A 42 -11.59 -21.99 -4.28
CA ARG A 42 -10.59 -21.69 -5.33
C ARG A 42 -10.73 -20.28 -5.93
N PRO A 43 -11.91 -19.82 -6.36
CA PRO A 43 -12.07 -18.47 -6.90
C PRO A 43 -11.62 -17.38 -5.93
N PHE A 44 -11.96 -17.51 -4.64
CA PHE A 44 -11.56 -16.54 -3.61
C PHE A 44 -10.04 -16.46 -3.42
N LEU A 45 -9.35 -17.61 -3.40
CA LEU A 45 -7.89 -17.63 -3.32
C LEU A 45 -7.23 -17.00 -4.55
N TRP A 46 -7.79 -17.21 -5.74
CA TRP A 46 -7.30 -16.56 -6.97
C TRP A 46 -7.56 -15.06 -6.98
N SER A 47 -8.73 -14.62 -6.52
CA SER A 47 -9.04 -13.20 -6.33
C SER A 47 -8.08 -12.55 -5.34
N ALA A 48 -7.81 -13.20 -4.20
CA ALA A 48 -6.83 -12.73 -3.22
C ALA A 48 -5.44 -12.57 -3.85
N LEU A 49 -4.95 -13.59 -4.56
CA LEU A 49 -3.64 -13.52 -5.24
C LEU A 49 -3.60 -12.41 -6.28
N THR A 50 -4.69 -12.20 -7.02
CA THR A 50 -4.78 -11.16 -8.06
C THR A 50 -4.72 -9.77 -7.44
N LEU A 51 -5.48 -9.54 -6.36
CA LEU A 51 -5.47 -8.28 -5.62
C LEU A 51 -4.10 -8.02 -4.99
N MET A 52 -3.47 -9.04 -4.41
CA MET A 52 -2.11 -8.95 -3.89
C MET A 52 -1.12 -8.57 -4.98
N ALA A 53 -1.11 -9.29 -6.11
CA ALA A 53 -0.18 -9.02 -7.21
C ALA A 53 -0.35 -7.61 -7.79
N LEU A 54 -1.59 -7.20 -8.05
CA LEU A 54 -1.87 -5.84 -8.56
C LEU A 54 -1.52 -4.76 -7.53
N GLY A 55 -1.90 -4.96 -6.27
CA GLY A 55 -1.59 -4.05 -5.18
C GLY A 55 -0.08 -3.87 -5.00
N THR A 56 0.66 -4.98 -4.94
CA THR A 56 2.13 -4.98 -4.88
C THR A 56 2.73 -4.30 -6.10
N ALA A 57 2.28 -4.59 -7.32
CA ALA A 57 2.79 -3.93 -8.52
C ALA A 57 2.58 -2.40 -8.46
N MET A 58 1.42 -1.95 -7.98
CA MET A 58 1.13 -0.53 -7.83
C MET A 58 1.99 0.16 -6.76
N THR A 59 2.52 -0.55 -5.75
CA THR A 59 3.48 0.05 -4.80
C THR A 59 4.76 0.54 -5.46
N PHE A 60 5.19 -0.06 -6.58
CA PHE A 60 6.34 0.44 -7.34
C PHE A 60 6.07 1.81 -7.94
N VAL A 61 4.87 2.00 -8.50
CA VAL A 61 4.44 3.29 -9.06
C VAL A 61 4.34 4.34 -7.94
N ALA A 62 3.78 3.97 -6.79
CA ALA A 62 3.67 4.86 -5.63
C ALA A 62 5.05 5.30 -5.12
N VAL A 63 6.00 4.38 -4.95
CA VAL A 63 7.37 4.72 -4.50
C VAL A 63 8.10 5.59 -5.54
N ALA A 64 8.05 5.23 -6.83
CA ALA A 64 8.76 5.97 -7.87
C ALA A 64 8.23 7.40 -8.05
N THR A 65 6.90 7.59 -7.93
CA THR A 65 6.28 8.92 -7.98
C THR A 65 6.63 9.77 -6.76
N GLY A 66 6.65 9.17 -5.56
CA GLY A 66 7.10 9.83 -4.33
C GLY A 66 8.56 10.27 -4.37
N GLU A 67 9.46 9.40 -4.83
CA GLU A 67 10.90 9.72 -4.97
C GLU A 67 11.13 10.88 -5.94
N THR A 68 10.39 10.89 -7.06
CA THR A 68 10.45 11.97 -8.05
C THR A 68 9.96 13.30 -7.45
N ALA A 69 8.88 13.27 -6.68
CA ALA A 69 8.36 14.46 -5.99
C ALA A 69 9.38 15.02 -4.99
N MET A 70 10.06 14.17 -4.23
CA MET A 70 11.09 14.58 -3.27
C MET A 70 12.29 15.26 -3.96
N LYS A 71 12.76 14.72 -5.08
CA LYS A 71 13.92 15.27 -5.83
C LYS A 71 13.64 16.63 -6.46
N LEU A 72 12.40 16.89 -6.85
CA LEU A 72 12.01 18.13 -7.53
C LEU A 72 11.62 19.25 -6.55
N GLY A 73 11.37 18.94 -5.28
CA GLY A 73 10.95 19.92 -4.29
C GLY A 73 12.10 20.50 -3.48
N GLY A 74 12.23 21.83 -3.49
CA GLY A 74 13.14 22.57 -2.61
C GLY A 74 12.58 22.68 -1.19
N TYR A 75 12.43 21.55 -0.49
CA TYR A 75 11.84 21.49 0.84
C TYR A 75 12.81 21.97 1.93
N ALA A 76 12.26 22.60 2.99
CA ALA A 76 13.04 22.97 4.18
C ALA A 76 13.61 21.71 4.87
N PRO A 77 14.76 21.81 5.57
CA PRO A 77 15.44 20.64 6.15
C PRO A 77 14.56 19.73 7.01
N ALA A 78 13.79 20.30 7.94
CA ALA A 78 12.91 19.52 8.83
C ALA A 78 11.81 18.74 8.07
N LEU A 79 11.35 19.25 6.93
CA LEU A 79 10.36 18.58 6.10
C LEU A 79 11.00 17.51 5.21
N LYS A 80 12.27 17.70 4.83
CA LYS A 80 13.06 16.71 4.09
C LYS A 80 13.26 15.45 4.91
N ASP A 81 13.61 15.58 6.19
CA ASP A 81 13.81 14.43 7.08
C ASP A 81 12.53 13.58 7.20
N ALA A 82 11.38 14.23 7.36
CA ALA A 82 10.09 13.55 7.46
C ALA A 82 9.66 12.89 6.13
N LEU A 83 9.98 13.51 4.99
CA LEU A 83 9.77 12.91 3.66
C LEU A 83 10.66 11.67 3.43
N GLU A 84 11.92 11.73 3.84
CA GLU A 84 12.86 10.59 3.77
C GLU A 84 12.39 9.42 4.65
N GLU A 85 11.90 9.70 5.85
CA GLU A 85 11.29 8.70 6.74
C GLU A 85 10.08 8.02 6.08
N HIS A 86 9.16 8.81 5.50
CA HIS A 86 8.00 8.27 4.81
C HIS A 86 8.38 7.46 3.55
N GLN A 87 9.38 7.90 2.79
CA GLN A 87 9.90 7.13 1.66
C GLN A 87 10.46 5.78 2.12
N SER A 88 11.26 5.75 3.19
CA SER A 88 11.81 4.51 3.75
C SER A 88 10.70 3.54 4.20
N LEU A 89 9.63 4.07 4.82
CA LEU A 89 8.45 3.28 5.17
C LEU A 89 7.74 2.72 3.94
N ALA A 90 7.59 3.52 2.87
CA ALA A 90 6.97 3.08 1.62
C ALA A 90 7.79 1.99 0.91
N GLU A 91 9.12 2.13 0.88
CA GLU A 91 10.03 1.11 0.34
C GLU A 91 9.95 -0.20 1.13
N THR A 92 10.00 -0.11 2.46
CA THR A 92 9.85 -1.28 3.35
C THR A 92 8.49 -1.95 3.17
N THR A 93 7.42 -1.15 3.05
CA THR A 93 6.06 -1.64 2.76
C THR A 93 6.05 -2.43 1.46
N ARG A 94 6.62 -1.88 0.38
CA ARG A 94 6.73 -2.56 -0.92
C ARG A 94 7.44 -3.91 -0.78
N GLU A 95 8.59 -3.95 -0.11
CA GLU A 95 9.37 -5.18 0.09
C GLU A 95 8.59 -6.24 0.87
N LEU A 96 7.92 -5.85 1.95
CA LEU A 96 7.06 -6.76 2.72
C LEU A 96 5.95 -7.36 1.85
N PHE A 97 5.27 -6.54 1.03
CA PHE A 97 4.20 -7.05 0.16
C PHE A 97 4.72 -7.88 -1.00
N ILE A 98 5.94 -7.64 -1.51
CA ILE A 98 6.59 -8.57 -2.46
C ILE A 98 6.73 -9.94 -1.79
N MET A 99 7.29 -9.99 -0.58
CA MET A 99 7.49 -11.24 0.15
C MET A 99 6.17 -11.95 0.46
N LEU A 100 5.16 -11.23 0.93
CA LEU A 100 3.83 -11.79 1.21
C LEU A 100 3.15 -12.31 -0.06
N THR A 101 3.21 -11.56 -1.17
CA THR A 101 2.64 -11.97 -2.47
C THR A 101 3.32 -13.24 -3.00
N LEU A 102 4.65 -13.30 -2.94
CA LEU A 102 5.40 -14.49 -3.34
C LEU A 102 5.13 -15.69 -2.42
N ALA A 103 5.02 -15.47 -1.11
CA ALA A 103 4.69 -16.51 -0.15
C ALA A 103 3.29 -17.09 -0.41
N PHE A 104 2.30 -16.23 -0.68
CA PHE A 104 0.94 -16.67 -1.00
C PHE A 104 0.88 -17.41 -2.34
N ALA A 105 1.57 -16.91 -3.36
CA ALA A 105 1.69 -17.61 -4.63
C ALA A 105 2.33 -19.00 -4.41
N GLY A 106 3.43 -19.06 -3.67
CA GLY A 106 4.08 -20.32 -3.27
C GLY A 106 3.11 -21.29 -2.60
N LEU A 107 2.28 -20.81 -1.67
CA LEU A 107 1.26 -21.63 -1.01
C LEU A 107 0.22 -22.21 -2.00
N LEU A 108 -0.18 -21.47 -3.03
CA LEU A 108 -1.16 -21.93 -4.03
C LEU A 108 -0.55 -22.84 -5.12
N PHE A 109 0.72 -22.64 -5.47
CA PHE A 109 1.39 -23.37 -6.56
C PHE A 109 2.22 -24.56 -6.06
N ALA A 110 2.81 -24.53 -4.87
CA ALA A 110 3.67 -25.61 -4.37
C ALA A 110 2.97 -26.98 -4.32
N PRO A 111 1.72 -27.12 -3.83
CA PRO A 111 1.03 -28.42 -3.85
C PRO A 111 0.82 -28.97 -5.27
N ARG A 112 0.60 -28.08 -6.25
CA ARG A 112 0.46 -28.45 -7.67
C ARG A 112 1.76 -28.94 -8.28
N LEU A 113 2.87 -28.27 -7.97
CA LEU A 113 4.19 -28.64 -8.51
C LEU A 113 4.71 -29.96 -7.92
N VAL A 114 4.37 -30.25 -6.66
CA VAL A 114 4.78 -31.49 -5.96
C VAL A 114 3.80 -32.64 -6.23
N GLY A 115 2.65 -32.39 -6.88
CA GLY A 115 1.64 -33.41 -7.15
C GLY A 115 0.99 -34.00 -5.89
N ARG A 116 1.08 -33.29 -4.75
CA ARG A 116 0.54 -33.72 -3.46
C ARG A 116 -0.54 -32.74 -3.02
N GLU A 117 -1.77 -33.23 -2.88
CA GLU A 117 -2.82 -32.43 -2.27
C GLU A 117 -2.59 -32.35 -0.75
N LEU A 118 -2.53 -31.14 -0.22
CA LEU A 118 -2.47 -30.94 1.23
C LEU A 118 -3.83 -31.31 1.84
N GLU A 119 -3.79 -31.97 2.99
CA GLU A 119 -5.00 -32.21 3.78
C GLU A 119 -5.70 -30.89 4.09
N SER A 120 -7.04 -30.92 4.12
CA SER A 120 -7.86 -29.71 4.29
C SER A 120 -7.49 -28.94 5.56
N ARG A 121 -7.19 -29.64 6.67
CA ARG A 121 -6.77 -29.01 7.94
C ARG A 121 -5.42 -28.31 7.83
N MET A 122 -4.44 -28.94 7.20
CA MET A 122 -3.11 -28.36 7.03
C MET A 122 -3.15 -27.14 6.10
N ASN A 123 -3.95 -27.18 5.03
CA ASN A 123 -4.15 -26.03 4.16
C ASN A 123 -4.78 -24.84 4.91
N THR A 124 -5.80 -25.09 5.73
CA THR A 124 -6.41 -24.04 6.56
C THR A 124 -5.41 -23.46 7.58
N ALA A 125 -4.62 -24.31 8.23
CA ALA A 125 -3.59 -23.85 9.16
C ALA A 125 -2.55 -22.95 8.48
N LEU A 126 -2.08 -23.31 7.28
CA LEU A 126 -1.14 -22.50 6.50
C LEU A 126 -1.75 -21.16 6.08
N LEU A 127 -3.02 -21.13 5.68
CA LEU A 127 -3.72 -19.87 5.36
C LEU A 127 -3.90 -18.99 6.61
N ALA A 128 -4.18 -19.57 7.76
CA ALA A 128 -4.29 -18.83 9.02
C ALA A 128 -2.93 -18.24 9.45
N ILE A 129 -1.84 -19.02 9.35
CA ILE A 129 -0.48 -18.52 9.60
C ILE A 129 -0.14 -17.39 8.63
N PHE A 130 -0.46 -17.59 7.34
CA PHE A 130 -0.27 -16.55 6.33
C PHE A 130 -1.04 -15.27 6.67
N LEU A 131 -2.29 -15.35 7.13
CA LEU A 131 -3.08 -14.19 7.55
C LEU A 131 -2.45 -13.45 8.74
N LEU A 132 -1.87 -14.17 9.70
CA LEU A 132 -1.13 -13.55 10.81
C LEU A 132 0.10 -12.78 10.31
N LEU A 133 0.84 -13.35 9.36
CA LEU A 133 1.95 -12.66 8.71
C LEU A 133 1.47 -11.49 7.85
N TYR A 134 0.33 -11.62 7.18
CA TYR A 134 -0.26 -10.55 6.38
C TYR A 134 -0.69 -9.37 7.24
N ALA A 135 -1.18 -9.62 8.46
CA ALA A 135 -1.59 -8.59 9.38
C ALA A 135 -0.43 -7.63 9.73
N SER A 136 0.80 -8.12 9.85
CA SER A 136 1.96 -7.24 10.08
C SER A 136 2.23 -6.34 8.87
N GLY A 137 2.13 -6.87 7.65
CA GLY A 137 2.21 -6.08 6.42
C GLY A 137 1.10 -5.02 6.32
N ALA A 138 -0.13 -5.38 6.68
CA ALA A 138 -1.26 -4.45 6.70
C ALA A 138 -1.08 -3.32 7.74
N LEU A 139 -0.57 -3.63 8.94
CA LEU A 139 -0.24 -2.62 9.93
C LEU A 139 0.84 -1.66 9.42
N PHE A 140 1.87 -2.18 8.75
CA PHE A 140 2.93 -1.37 8.16
C PHE A 140 2.39 -0.45 7.06
N LEU A 141 1.52 -0.98 6.18
CA LEU A 141 0.84 -0.21 5.14
C LEU A 141 0.00 0.95 5.70
N ILE A 142 -0.79 0.68 6.74
CA ILE A 142 -1.61 1.69 7.41
C ILE A 142 -0.72 2.74 8.06
N HIS A 143 0.35 2.33 8.73
CA HIS A 143 1.29 3.26 9.35
C HIS A 143 1.95 4.19 8.32
N THR A 144 2.43 3.62 7.21
CA THR A 144 2.96 4.38 6.07
C THR A 144 1.93 5.39 5.55
N ALA A 145 0.67 4.98 5.38
CA ALA A 145 -0.39 5.84 4.89
C ALA A 145 -0.69 7.00 5.85
N LEU A 146 -0.82 6.73 7.15
CA LEU A 146 -1.07 7.74 8.18
C LEU A 146 0.06 8.78 8.26
N LYS A 147 1.32 8.34 8.16
CA LYS A 147 2.48 9.24 8.09
C LYS A 147 2.44 10.09 6.82
N GLY A 148 2.02 9.53 5.69
CA GLY A 148 1.81 10.26 4.45
C GLY A 148 0.75 11.37 4.58
N GLU A 149 -0.37 11.09 5.26
CA GLU A 149 -1.39 12.11 5.53
C GLU A 149 -0.88 13.25 6.42
N GLU A 150 -0.05 12.93 7.41
CA GLU A 150 0.58 13.94 8.28
C GLU A 150 1.48 14.90 7.49
N LEU A 151 2.29 14.36 6.58
CA LEU A 151 3.13 15.16 5.70
C LEU A 151 2.33 16.11 4.81
N VAL A 152 1.22 15.63 4.22
CA VAL A 152 0.34 16.46 3.39
C VAL A 152 -0.24 17.61 4.21
N ARG A 153 -0.69 17.35 5.45
CA ARG A 153 -1.20 18.41 6.33
C ARG A 153 -0.14 19.45 6.67
N GLU A 154 1.10 19.04 6.91
CA GLU A 154 2.19 19.97 7.21
C GLU A 154 2.57 20.82 5.99
N LEU A 155 2.59 20.21 4.80
CA LEU A 155 2.81 20.90 3.52
C LEU A 155 1.73 21.96 3.27
N ASP A 156 0.46 21.60 3.46
CA ASP A 156 -0.66 22.52 3.28
C ASP A 156 -0.62 23.68 4.28
N ALA A 157 -0.32 23.41 5.55
CA ALA A 157 -0.20 24.45 6.58
C ALA A 157 0.91 25.47 6.26
N LYS A 158 2.06 25.00 5.77
CA LYS A 158 3.17 25.87 5.34
C LYS A 158 2.81 26.67 4.09
N ALA A 159 2.14 26.06 3.10
CA ALA A 159 1.70 26.76 1.89
C ALA A 159 0.74 27.92 2.20
N VAL A 160 -0.22 27.71 3.11
CA VAL A 160 -1.15 28.77 3.58
C VAL A 160 -0.39 29.90 4.27
N THR A 161 0.60 29.56 5.13
CA THR A 161 1.41 30.55 5.84
C THR A 161 2.20 31.44 4.87
N TYR A 162 2.81 30.87 3.83
CA TYR A 162 3.51 31.64 2.80
C TYR A 162 2.57 32.56 2.00
N GLN A 163 1.36 32.11 1.67
CA GLN A 163 0.38 32.94 0.96
C GLN A 163 -0.10 34.14 1.78
N LEU A 164 -0.25 33.98 3.10
CA LEU A 164 -0.64 35.07 4.00
C LEU A 164 0.48 36.09 4.15
N SER A 165 1.72 35.64 4.38
CA SER A 165 2.89 36.52 4.48
C SER A 165 3.17 37.29 3.18
N GLY A 166 3.00 36.66 2.01
CA GLY A 166 3.14 37.32 0.72
C GLY A 166 2.06 38.39 0.45
N LYS A 167 0.85 38.24 1.02
CA LYS A 167 -0.21 39.25 0.93
C LYS A 167 -0.01 40.45 1.85
N GLU A 168 0.59 40.27 3.03
CA GLU A 168 0.95 41.37 3.93
C GLU A 168 2.10 42.22 3.38
N SER A 169 3.09 41.61 2.72
CA SER A 169 4.22 42.32 2.09
C SER A 169 3.83 43.19 0.88
N ALA A 170 2.66 42.94 0.29
CA ALA A 170 2.15 43.65 -0.88
C ALA A 170 1.17 44.80 -0.55
N ARG A 171 1.00 45.15 0.73
CA ARG A 171 0.23 46.30 1.22
C ARG A 171 1.14 47.35 1.82
#